data_AF-A0A9X3SZE9-F1
#
_entry.id   AF-A0A9X3SZE9-F1
#
_cell.length_a   1.000
_cell.length_b   1.000
_cell.length_c   1.000
_cell.angle_alpha   90.00
_cell.angle_beta   90.00
_cell.angle_gamma   90.00
#
_symmetry.space_group_name_H-M   'P 1'
#
loop_
_entity.id
_entity.type
_entity.pdbx_description
1 polymer ?
#
loop_
_entity_poly.entity_id
_entity_poly.type
_entity_poly.pdbx_seq_one_letter_code
_entity_poly.pdbx_strand_id
1 'polypeptide(L)'
;MNRRFLAMAAAGAMLAALTLTAASPAQAAATGCGRTGSYTVCTTNPNGAKDTSIVEEITRQVAATGKGDTIRLAVYYFSLDKPIAPLADALVAAEKRGVDVRAVFGTRNDRPSLNDAVIAKLENAGAAVHQCDGGCLPNSEGTRKGPMHNRFFLIEKGGAPTVLVTSLSFVGSQLTQAHNLIGVHGDRALFDFYTAYWNRLYARNWNGWTDADKGKGGSLARAWAFPRRSDAFAAELAQITGCGKGDRVWVGSANFQSNRPEVRAQLDRIQGLGCQVRVVVRSGPTASPGWIEDKLGASNVRVHDAHRNKYVIAEAQFGSSHRAVVWTGTHNLNGNGLNHSNDNMIRVVNQAVADRYAAHFQSLWDGAK
;
A
#
# COMPACT_ATOMS: atom_id res chain seq x y z
N MET A 1 38.53 48.55 61.27
CA MET A 1 37.83 49.67 60.60
C MET A 1 38.72 50.14 59.46
N ASN A 2 38.25 50.05 58.20
CA ASN A 2 38.86 50.56 56.95
C ASN A 2 40.23 49.98 56.51
N ARG A 3 40.59 49.82 55.24
CA ARG A 3 39.99 49.61 53.91
C ARG A 3 41.20 49.60 52.94
N ARG A 4 41.14 48.85 51.82
CA ARG A 4 41.91 49.02 50.55
C ARG A 4 43.33 48.40 50.49
N PHE A 5 43.87 47.83 49.39
CA PHE A 5 43.54 47.75 47.95
C PHE A 5 44.31 46.58 47.28
N LEU A 6 43.71 45.99 46.21
CA LEU A 6 44.27 45.44 44.95
C LEU A 6 45.56 44.58 44.93
N ALA A 7 45.44 43.37 44.35
CA ALA A 7 46.15 43.01 43.10
C ALA A 7 45.62 41.69 42.49
N MET A 8 45.40 41.71 41.17
CA MET A 8 44.97 40.60 40.32
C MET A 8 46.11 39.63 40.03
N ALA A 9 45.81 38.34 39.88
CA ALA A 9 46.50 37.47 38.91
C ALA A 9 45.52 36.41 38.40
N ALA A 10 45.35 36.40 37.07
CA ALA A 10 44.43 35.57 36.33
C ALA A 10 44.93 34.13 36.20
N ALA A 11 44.02 33.17 36.26
CA ALA A 11 44.16 31.88 35.60
C ALA A 11 42.77 31.45 35.10
N GLY A 12 42.49 31.80 33.85
CA GLY A 12 41.29 31.35 33.16
C GLY A 12 41.40 29.86 32.85
N ALA A 13 40.54 29.05 33.45
CA ALA A 13 40.23 27.71 32.97
C ALA A 13 38.85 27.78 32.31
N MET A 14 38.81 27.93 30.98
CA MET A 14 37.60 27.67 30.22
C MET A 14 37.30 26.17 30.30
N LEU A 15 36.33 25.77 31.11
CA LEU A 15 35.67 24.49 30.93
C LEU A 15 34.82 24.58 29.66
N ALA A 16 35.37 24.09 28.55
CA ALA A 16 34.58 23.72 27.40
C ALA A 16 33.72 22.51 27.79
N ALA A 17 32.47 22.76 28.19
CA ALA A 17 31.47 21.73 28.32
C ALA A 17 31.17 21.20 26.90
N LEU A 18 31.83 20.10 26.51
CA LEU A 18 31.40 19.31 25.36
C LEU A 18 30.03 18.72 25.69
N THR A 19 28.97 19.42 25.31
CA THR A 19 27.66 18.81 25.12
C THR A 19 27.78 17.88 23.93
N LEU A 20 28.06 16.61 24.20
CA LEU A 20 27.77 15.51 23.28
C LEU A 20 26.25 15.52 23.09
N THR A 21 25.76 16.30 22.13
CA THR A 21 24.46 16.05 21.53
C THR A 21 24.58 14.69 20.86
N ALA A 22 24.10 13.65 21.56
CA ALA A 22 23.77 12.40 20.92
C ALA A 22 22.72 12.73 19.86
N ALA A 23 23.16 12.96 18.62
CA ALA A 23 22.29 12.96 17.47
C ALA A 23 21.54 11.63 17.55
N SER A 24 20.22 11.69 17.80
CA SER A 24 19.36 10.53 17.61
C SER A 24 19.68 9.99 16.22
N PRO A 25 19.95 8.68 16.05
CA PRO A 25 20.21 8.16 14.72
C PRO A 25 19.01 8.58 13.88
N ALA A 26 19.27 9.41 12.86
CA ALA A 26 18.29 9.68 11.83
C ALA A 26 17.84 8.30 11.38
N GLN A 27 16.58 7.94 11.70
CA GLN A 27 16.02 6.64 11.40
C GLN A 27 16.14 6.50 9.89
N ALA A 28 17.15 5.76 9.41
CA ALA A 28 17.32 5.53 8.00
C ALA A 28 15.97 5.06 7.48
N ALA A 29 15.43 5.73 6.46
CA ALA A 29 14.12 5.42 5.90
C ALA A 29 14.02 3.90 5.77
N ALA A 30 13.00 3.29 6.41
CA ALA A 30 12.86 1.84 6.47
C ALA A 30 12.41 1.25 5.12
N THR A 31 13.11 1.61 4.04
CA THR A 31 12.98 1.03 2.71
C THR A 31 13.43 -0.42 2.74
N GLY A 32 12.87 -1.24 1.86
CA GLY A 32 13.04 -2.68 1.89
C GLY A 32 11.90 -3.38 2.60
N CYS A 33 12.03 -4.70 2.70
CA CYS A 33 11.03 -5.58 3.29
C CYS A 33 11.45 -6.05 4.68
N GLY A 34 10.48 -6.28 5.56
CA GLY A 34 10.76 -6.81 6.90
C GLY A 34 9.50 -7.30 7.58
N ARG A 35 9.68 -8.27 8.48
CA ARG A 35 8.58 -8.96 9.15
C ARG A 35 8.35 -8.39 10.56
N THR A 36 7.11 -8.09 10.87
CA THR A 36 6.62 -7.67 12.19
C THR A 36 5.51 -8.64 12.58
N GLY A 37 5.83 -9.63 13.42
CA GLY A 37 4.92 -10.71 13.79
C GLY A 37 4.32 -11.44 12.57
N SER A 38 3.00 -11.35 12.43
CA SER A 38 2.23 -11.95 11.33
C SER A 38 2.15 -11.09 10.07
N TYR A 39 2.91 -9.99 10.00
CA TYR A 39 2.91 -9.06 8.87
C TYR A 39 4.28 -8.97 8.21
N THR A 40 4.29 -8.91 6.88
CA THR A 40 5.44 -8.42 6.10
C THR A 40 5.10 -7.03 5.59
N VAL A 41 5.95 -6.05 5.85
CA VAL A 41 5.80 -4.70 5.30
C VAL A 41 6.98 -4.42 4.41
N CYS A 42 6.72 -3.93 3.20
CA CYS A 42 7.75 -3.39 2.33
C CYS A 42 7.40 -1.98 1.92
N THR A 43 8.41 -1.12 1.84
CA THR A 43 8.32 0.19 1.22
C THR A 43 9.53 0.37 0.32
N THR A 44 9.33 0.94 -0.87
CA THR A 44 10.44 1.18 -1.80
C THR A 44 10.96 2.61 -1.72
N ASN A 45 12.14 2.83 -2.27
CA ASN A 45 12.83 4.10 -2.27
C ASN A 45 11.90 5.28 -2.65
N PRO A 46 11.70 6.27 -1.75
CA PRO A 46 10.82 7.40 -2.00
C PRO A 46 11.41 8.37 -3.05
N ASN A 47 12.73 8.41 -3.21
CA ASN A 47 13.47 9.42 -3.98
C ASN A 47 13.74 9.02 -5.44
N GLY A 48 13.08 7.97 -5.93
CA GLY A 48 13.14 7.58 -7.33
C GLY A 48 14.35 6.75 -7.76
N ALA A 49 15.22 6.34 -6.82
CA ALA A 49 16.22 5.32 -7.11
C ALA A 49 15.54 3.98 -7.41
N LYS A 50 16.14 3.17 -8.28
CA LYS A 50 15.63 1.83 -8.61
C LYS A 50 15.62 0.96 -7.35
N ASP A 51 14.48 0.32 -7.08
CA ASP A 51 14.28 -0.53 -5.91
C ASP A 51 13.50 -1.80 -6.29
N THR A 52 14.08 -2.96 -5.98
CA THR A 52 13.56 -4.29 -6.31
C THR A 52 12.99 -5.03 -5.10
N SER A 53 12.96 -4.41 -3.92
CA SER A 53 12.67 -5.10 -2.65
C SER A 53 11.33 -5.83 -2.66
N ILE A 54 10.27 -5.22 -3.23
CA ILE A 54 8.95 -5.86 -3.34
C ILE A 54 8.99 -7.06 -4.30
N VAL A 55 9.69 -6.94 -5.43
CA VAL A 55 9.83 -8.04 -6.41
C VAL A 55 10.59 -9.20 -5.77
N GLU A 56 11.70 -8.92 -5.09
CA GLU A 56 12.54 -9.90 -4.41
C GLU A 56 11.79 -10.61 -3.28
N GLU A 57 11.02 -9.88 -2.48
CA GLU A 57 10.26 -10.45 -1.38
C GLU A 57 9.14 -11.38 -1.87
N ILE A 58 8.40 -11.00 -2.92
CA ILE A 58 7.40 -11.90 -3.51
C ILE A 58 8.09 -13.12 -4.13
N THR A 59 9.21 -12.91 -4.84
CA THR A 59 10.01 -13.99 -5.43
C THR A 59 10.47 -14.97 -4.36
N ARG A 60 10.95 -14.48 -3.23
CA ARG A 60 11.37 -15.29 -2.07
C ARG A 60 10.22 -16.13 -1.52
N GLN A 61 9.02 -15.57 -1.41
CA GLN A 61 7.85 -16.31 -0.91
C GLN A 61 7.36 -17.36 -1.90
N VAL A 62 7.37 -17.06 -3.21
CA VAL A 62 7.06 -18.02 -4.28
C VAL A 62 8.10 -19.14 -4.33
N ALA A 63 9.39 -18.82 -4.19
CA ALA A 63 10.45 -19.83 -4.20
C ALA A 63 10.37 -20.80 -3.02
N ALA A 64 9.77 -20.38 -1.90
CA ALA A 64 9.62 -21.19 -0.70
C ALA A 64 8.46 -22.21 -0.76
N THR A 65 7.67 -22.25 -1.84
CA THR A 65 6.59 -23.24 -2.00
C THR A 65 7.11 -24.59 -2.50
N GLY A 66 6.49 -25.66 -2.03
CA GLY A 66 6.73 -27.05 -2.38
C GLY A 66 5.55 -27.70 -3.10
N LYS A 67 5.73 -28.95 -3.52
CA LYS A 67 4.71 -29.74 -4.20
C LYS A 67 3.40 -29.79 -3.39
N GLY A 68 2.27 -29.52 -4.04
CA GLY A 68 0.94 -29.50 -3.43
C GLY A 68 0.51 -28.16 -2.83
N ASP A 69 1.42 -27.17 -2.75
CA ASP A 69 1.07 -25.80 -2.37
C ASP A 69 0.29 -25.09 -3.49
N THR A 70 -0.34 -23.95 -3.16
CA THR A 70 -1.08 -23.15 -4.14
C THR A 70 -0.57 -21.72 -4.23
N ILE A 71 -0.58 -21.19 -5.45
CA ILE A 71 -0.35 -19.78 -5.75
C ILE A 71 -1.49 -19.25 -6.63
N ARG A 72 -2.12 -18.17 -6.19
CA ARG A 72 -3.07 -17.39 -7.00
C ARG A 72 -2.57 -15.96 -7.10
N LEU A 73 -2.48 -15.41 -8.30
CA LEU A 73 -2.11 -14.01 -8.49
C LEU A 73 -3.15 -13.27 -9.33
N ALA A 74 -3.44 -12.03 -8.96
CA ALA A 74 -4.17 -11.08 -9.77
C ALA A 74 -3.34 -9.81 -9.91
N VAL A 75 -2.86 -9.52 -11.12
CA VAL A 75 -1.87 -8.47 -11.38
C VAL A 75 -2.24 -7.63 -12.60
N TYR A 76 -2.25 -6.31 -12.46
CA TYR A 76 -2.56 -5.43 -13.60
C TYR A 76 -1.52 -5.54 -14.71
N TYR A 77 -0.24 -5.30 -14.37
CA TYR A 77 0.89 -5.43 -15.30
C TYR A 77 2.02 -6.24 -14.75
N PHE A 78 2.56 -7.05 -15.65
CA PHE A 78 3.72 -7.86 -15.42
C PHE A 78 4.47 -8.06 -16.75
N SER A 79 5.59 -7.35 -16.91
CA SER A 79 6.51 -7.54 -18.02
C SER A 79 7.66 -8.48 -17.65
N LEU A 80 8.42 -8.93 -18.64
CA LEU A 80 9.62 -9.75 -18.44
C LEU A 80 10.92 -8.94 -18.50
N ASP A 81 10.86 -7.62 -18.31
CA ASP A 81 12.06 -6.79 -18.26
C ASP A 81 12.89 -7.15 -17.02
N LYS A 82 14.22 -7.16 -17.12
CA LYS A 82 15.06 -7.23 -15.92
C LYS A 82 14.94 -5.90 -15.15
N PRO A 83 14.86 -5.91 -13.81
CA PRO A 83 14.99 -7.04 -12.87
C PRO A 83 13.66 -7.69 -12.42
N ILE A 84 12.59 -7.62 -13.20
CA ILE A 84 11.28 -8.22 -12.87
C ILE A 84 11.17 -9.68 -13.31
N ALA A 85 11.81 -10.04 -14.42
CA ALA A 85 11.81 -11.41 -14.97
C ALA A 85 12.00 -12.54 -13.93
N PRO A 86 12.89 -12.42 -12.92
CA PRO A 86 13.09 -13.46 -11.92
C PRO A 86 11.82 -13.88 -11.16
N LEU A 87 10.84 -12.99 -10.98
CA LEU A 87 9.56 -13.35 -10.36
C LEU A 87 8.77 -14.32 -11.26
N ALA A 88 8.77 -14.11 -12.57
CA ALA A 88 8.11 -15.00 -13.51
C ALA A 88 8.85 -16.35 -13.59
N ASP A 89 10.19 -16.33 -13.54
CA ASP A 89 10.99 -17.56 -13.47
C ASP A 89 10.68 -18.38 -12.20
N ALA A 90 10.51 -17.71 -11.05
CA ALA A 90 10.14 -18.36 -9.80
C ALA A 90 8.74 -19.00 -9.85
N LEU A 91 7.76 -18.34 -10.49
CA LEU A 91 6.43 -18.89 -10.72
C LEU A 91 6.47 -20.13 -11.62
N VAL A 92 7.21 -20.07 -12.74
CA VAL A 92 7.43 -21.23 -13.61
C VAL A 92 8.10 -22.38 -12.86
N ALA A 93 9.11 -22.08 -12.04
CA ALA A 93 9.78 -23.09 -11.24
C ALA A 93 8.84 -23.70 -10.20
N ALA A 94 7.93 -22.91 -9.61
CA ALA A 94 6.91 -23.41 -8.68
C ALA A 94 5.95 -24.38 -9.37
N GLU A 95 5.39 -24.00 -10.53
CA GLU A 95 4.51 -24.86 -11.32
C GLU A 95 5.18 -26.20 -11.66
N LYS A 96 6.44 -26.16 -12.13
CA LYS A 96 7.23 -27.36 -12.43
C LYS A 96 7.54 -28.24 -11.22
N ARG A 97 7.56 -27.68 -10.00
CA ARG A 97 7.70 -28.44 -8.74
C ARG A 97 6.38 -29.10 -8.30
N GLY A 98 5.27 -28.82 -8.98
CA GLY A 98 3.93 -29.31 -8.65
C GLY A 98 3.16 -28.42 -7.67
N VAL A 99 3.45 -27.12 -7.65
CA VAL A 99 2.61 -26.08 -7.03
C VAL A 99 1.49 -25.76 -8.01
N ASP A 100 0.25 -25.60 -7.57
CA ASP A 100 -0.84 -25.12 -8.44
C ASP A 100 -0.74 -23.60 -8.60
N VAL A 101 -0.18 -23.12 -9.72
CA VAL A 101 -0.06 -21.69 -10.04
C VAL A 101 -1.17 -21.26 -11.01
N ARG A 102 -1.92 -20.22 -10.64
CA ARG A 102 -2.92 -19.61 -11.53
C ARG A 102 -2.90 -18.09 -11.49
N ALA A 103 -3.11 -17.47 -12.64
CA ALA A 103 -2.99 -16.03 -12.79
C ALA A 103 -4.23 -15.37 -13.43
N VAL A 104 -4.53 -14.16 -12.97
CA VAL A 104 -5.43 -13.23 -13.64
C VAL A 104 -4.66 -11.94 -13.94
N PHE A 105 -4.63 -11.54 -15.21
CA PHE A 105 -4.01 -10.32 -15.67
C PHE A 105 -5.04 -9.28 -16.10
N GLY A 106 -4.71 -8.01 -15.88
CA GLY A 106 -5.47 -6.91 -16.48
C GLY A 106 -4.91 -6.57 -17.85
N THR A 107 -5.49 -5.55 -18.48
CA THR A 107 -5.04 -5.04 -19.77
C THR A 107 -5.15 -3.53 -19.79
N ARG A 108 -4.39 -2.89 -20.67
CA ARG A 108 -4.52 -1.47 -21.00
C ARG A 108 -4.82 -1.32 -22.47
N ASN A 109 -5.79 -0.48 -22.83
CA ASN A 109 -6.14 -0.27 -24.22
C ASN A 109 -4.98 0.38 -25.01
N ASP A 110 -4.14 1.20 -24.37
CA ASP A 110 -2.96 1.82 -24.99
C ASP A 110 -1.73 0.90 -25.05
N ARG A 111 -1.72 -0.21 -24.28
CA ARG A 111 -0.65 -1.21 -24.23
C ARG A 111 -1.22 -2.62 -24.03
N PRO A 112 -2.00 -3.14 -24.98
CA PRO A 112 -2.73 -4.39 -24.78
C PRO A 112 -1.80 -5.61 -24.65
N SER A 113 -0.63 -5.56 -25.31
CA SER A 113 0.33 -6.67 -25.37
C SER A 113 1.35 -6.70 -24.23
N LEU A 114 1.23 -5.82 -23.22
CA LEU A 114 2.27 -5.67 -22.19
C LEU A 114 2.50 -6.94 -21.36
N ASN A 115 1.44 -7.75 -21.19
CA ASN A 115 1.47 -8.98 -20.41
C ASN A 115 1.73 -10.23 -21.28
N ASP A 116 1.68 -10.14 -22.60
CA ASP A 116 1.69 -11.31 -23.51
C ASP A 116 2.89 -12.23 -23.26
N ALA A 117 4.07 -11.64 -23.07
CA ALA A 117 5.29 -12.40 -22.85
C ALA A 117 5.26 -13.19 -21.53
N VAL A 118 4.74 -12.62 -20.44
CA VAL A 118 4.62 -13.34 -19.16
C VAL A 118 3.50 -14.38 -19.21
N ILE A 119 2.40 -14.08 -19.89
CA ILE A 119 1.27 -15.00 -20.08
C ILE A 119 1.77 -16.25 -20.82
N ALA A 120 2.37 -16.08 -21.98
CA ALA A 120 2.92 -17.19 -22.76
C ALA A 120 3.95 -17.99 -21.95
N LYS A 121 4.81 -17.32 -21.16
CA LYS A 121 5.80 -17.99 -20.30
C LYS A 121 5.15 -18.86 -19.22
N LEU A 122 4.06 -18.40 -18.60
CA LEU A 122 3.33 -19.15 -17.56
C LEU A 122 2.51 -20.29 -18.17
N GLU A 123 1.81 -20.06 -19.27
CA GLU A 123 1.02 -21.08 -19.98
C GLU A 123 1.92 -22.21 -20.49
N ASN A 124 3.09 -21.88 -21.06
CA ASN A 124 4.09 -22.87 -21.49
C ASN A 124 4.64 -23.73 -20.33
N ALA A 125 4.50 -23.28 -19.08
CA ALA A 125 4.87 -24.04 -17.89
C ALA A 125 3.73 -24.90 -17.34
N GLY A 126 2.51 -24.76 -17.87
CA GLY A 126 1.31 -25.48 -17.44
C GLY A 126 0.35 -24.67 -16.56
N ALA A 127 0.71 -23.44 -16.18
CA ALA A 127 -0.12 -22.61 -15.30
C ALA A 127 -1.38 -22.13 -16.01
N ALA A 128 -2.51 -22.10 -15.29
CA ALA A 128 -3.76 -21.59 -15.83
C ALA A 128 -3.82 -20.06 -15.73
N VAL A 129 -4.00 -19.38 -16.87
CA VAL A 129 -3.94 -17.92 -16.97
C VAL A 129 -5.22 -17.37 -17.58
N HIS A 130 -5.67 -16.22 -17.09
CA HIS A 130 -6.74 -15.45 -17.70
C HIS A 130 -6.35 -13.98 -17.83
N GLN A 131 -6.65 -13.35 -18.97
CA GLN A 131 -6.46 -11.91 -19.15
C GLN A 131 -7.80 -11.22 -19.39
N CYS A 132 -8.02 -10.12 -18.67
CA CYS A 132 -9.25 -9.34 -18.75
C CYS A 132 -9.08 -8.15 -19.68
N ASP A 133 -10.00 -7.99 -20.61
CA ASP A 133 -10.17 -6.76 -21.38
C ASP A 133 -11.02 -5.76 -20.54
N GLY A 134 -10.42 -4.65 -20.15
CA GLY A 134 -10.96 -3.76 -19.11
C GLY A 134 -10.98 -4.41 -17.72
N GLY A 135 -12.14 -4.40 -17.06
CA GLY A 135 -12.38 -5.04 -15.77
C GLY A 135 -12.83 -6.48 -15.97
N CYS A 136 -12.29 -7.42 -15.18
CA CYS A 136 -12.81 -8.79 -15.15
C CYS A 136 -14.26 -8.83 -14.67
N LEU A 137 -14.56 -8.04 -13.64
CA LEU A 137 -15.85 -8.01 -12.97
C LEU A 137 -16.64 -6.76 -13.38
N PRO A 138 -17.96 -6.91 -13.65
CA PRO A 138 -18.79 -5.77 -14.02
C PRO A 138 -18.96 -4.80 -12.85
N ASN A 139 -19.10 -3.52 -13.16
CA ASN A 139 -19.42 -2.48 -12.18
C ASN A 139 -20.93 -2.43 -11.89
N SER A 140 -21.35 -1.42 -11.11
CA SER A 140 -22.76 -1.24 -10.72
C SER A 140 -23.72 -0.97 -11.88
N GLU A 141 -23.20 -0.56 -13.04
CA GLU A 141 -23.95 -0.36 -14.29
C GLU A 141 -23.99 -1.63 -15.15
N GLY A 142 -23.39 -2.74 -14.67
CA GLY A 142 -23.27 -3.98 -15.42
C GLY A 142 -22.17 -3.96 -16.51
N THR A 143 -21.44 -2.85 -16.66
CA THR A 143 -20.37 -2.72 -17.66
C THR A 143 -19.02 -3.15 -17.11
N ARG A 144 -18.09 -3.56 -17.98
CA ARG A 144 -16.68 -3.87 -17.62
C ARG A 144 -15.75 -2.67 -17.80
N LYS A 145 -16.31 -1.46 -17.75
CA LYS A 145 -15.55 -0.21 -17.79
C LYS A 145 -14.62 -0.14 -16.58
N GLY A 146 -13.41 0.38 -16.81
CA GLY A 146 -12.35 0.44 -15.82
C GLY A 146 -11.37 -0.74 -15.96
N PRO A 147 -10.20 -0.69 -15.31
CA PRO A 147 -9.22 -1.77 -15.38
C PRO A 147 -9.40 -2.84 -14.30
N MET A 148 -8.97 -4.07 -14.57
CA MET A 148 -8.55 -5.01 -13.53
C MET A 148 -7.24 -4.50 -12.90
N HIS A 149 -7.35 -3.80 -11.78
CA HIS A 149 -6.26 -3.04 -11.18
C HIS A 149 -5.77 -3.68 -9.87
N ASN A 150 -5.96 -4.98 -9.70
CA ASN A 150 -5.37 -5.70 -8.57
C ASN A 150 -3.88 -5.97 -8.78
N ARG A 151 -3.15 -6.14 -7.67
CA ARG A 151 -1.78 -6.69 -7.54
C ARG A 151 -1.72 -7.38 -6.19
N PHE A 152 -2.24 -8.60 -6.15
CA PHE A 152 -2.16 -9.43 -4.97
C PHE A 152 -1.73 -10.86 -5.32
N PHE A 153 -1.12 -11.51 -4.33
CA PHE A 153 -0.71 -12.91 -4.39
C PHE A 153 -1.28 -13.61 -3.17
N LEU A 154 -1.84 -14.79 -3.39
CA LEU A 154 -2.31 -15.71 -2.37
C LEU A 154 -1.40 -16.93 -2.44
N ILE A 155 -0.71 -17.21 -1.34
CA ILE A 155 0.19 -18.35 -1.23
C ILE A 155 -0.29 -19.20 -0.06
N GLU A 156 -0.65 -20.45 -0.31
CA GLU A 156 -0.92 -21.44 0.73
C GLU A 156 0.19 -22.47 0.72
N LYS A 157 1.07 -22.39 1.73
CA LYS A 157 2.27 -23.23 1.84
C LYS A 157 2.11 -24.23 2.99
N GLY A 158 2.00 -25.52 2.70
CA GLY A 158 1.75 -26.57 3.70
C GLY A 158 0.49 -26.29 4.52
N GLY A 159 -0.54 -25.71 3.90
CA GLY A 159 -1.78 -25.26 4.56
C GLY A 159 -1.69 -23.92 5.29
N ALA A 160 -0.52 -23.26 5.33
CA ALA A 160 -0.38 -21.94 5.95
C ALA A 160 -0.72 -20.81 4.96
N PRO A 161 -1.78 -20.02 5.21
CA PRO A 161 -2.24 -18.99 4.27
C PRO A 161 -1.41 -17.71 4.36
N THR A 162 -1.14 -17.10 3.21
CA THR A 162 -0.52 -15.78 3.10
C THR A 162 -1.21 -14.94 2.02
N VAL A 163 -1.56 -13.70 2.36
CA VAL A 163 -2.10 -12.70 1.44
C VAL A 163 -1.10 -11.57 1.30
N LEU A 164 -0.58 -11.35 0.09
CA LEU A 164 0.30 -10.22 -0.24
C LEU A 164 -0.45 -9.24 -1.12
N VAL A 165 -0.46 -7.96 -0.77
CA VAL A 165 -1.08 -6.89 -1.55
C VAL A 165 -0.07 -5.77 -1.75
N THR A 166 0.11 -5.32 -2.98
CA THR A 166 1.09 -4.27 -3.31
C THR A 166 0.51 -3.18 -4.19
N SER A 167 1.07 -1.98 -4.11
CA SER A 167 0.77 -0.89 -5.05
C SER A 167 1.62 -0.94 -6.31
N LEU A 168 2.63 -1.82 -6.38
CA LEU A 168 3.57 -2.00 -7.50
C LEU A 168 2.93 -2.79 -8.64
N SER A 169 2.99 -2.26 -9.86
CA SER A 169 2.83 -3.04 -11.08
C SER A 169 4.20 -3.46 -11.57
N PHE A 170 4.35 -4.69 -12.04
CA PHE A 170 5.64 -5.32 -12.30
C PHE A 170 6.16 -4.94 -13.68
N VAL A 171 6.52 -3.66 -13.84
CA VAL A 171 7.09 -3.08 -15.06
C VAL A 171 8.27 -2.18 -14.72
N GLY A 172 9.30 -2.14 -15.57
CA GLY A 172 10.58 -1.50 -15.23
C GLY A 172 10.46 -0.02 -14.81
N SER A 173 9.53 0.73 -15.42
CA SER A 173 9.28 2.14 -15.10
C SER A 173 8.70 2.39 -13.71
N GLN A 174 8.15 1.38 -13.03
CA GLN A 174 7.64 1.50 -11.67
C GLN A 174 8.69 1.16 -10.61
N LEU A 175 9.84 0.60 -10.99
CA LEU A 175 10.91 0.30 -10.03
C LEU A 175 11.64 1.55 -9.54
N THR A 176 11.51 2.68 -10.24
CA THR A 176 12.00 4.00 -9.82
C THR A 176 10.88 4.84 -9.20
N GLN A 177 9.81 4.20 -8.72
CA GLN A 177 8.69 4.85 -8.05
C GLN A 177 8.50 4.25 -6.66
N ALA A 178 8.02 5.06 -5.73
CA ALA A 178 7.75 4.69 -4.36
C ALA A 178 6.44 3.88 -4.30
N HIS A 179 6.55 2.68 -3.78
CA HIS A 179 5.50 1.67 -3.65
C HIS A 179 5.55 1.06 -2.25
N ASN A 180 4.50 0.32 -1.93
CA ASN A 180 4.38 -0.40 -0.67
C ASN A 180 3.76 -1.77 -0.91
N LEU A 181 4.08 -2.71 -0.02
CA LEU A 181 3.46 -4.03 0.09
C LEU A 181 3.11 -4.30 1.54
N ILE A 182 1.95 -4.92 1.75
CA ILE A 182 1.57 -5.57 3.00
C ILE A 182 1.37 -7.07 2.74
N GLY A 183 1.97 -7.90 3.57
CA GLY A 183 1.72 -9.32 3.66
C GLY A 183 1.05 -9.65 4.98
N VAL A 184 -0.02 -10.45 4.96
CA VAL A 184 -0.70 -10.96 6.15
C VAL A 184 -0.58 -12.47 6.15
N HIS A 185 -0.02 -13.04 7.22
CA HIS A 185 0.28 -14.46 7.35
C HIS A 185 -0.60 -15.11 8.40
N GLY A 186 -1.17 -16.28 8.10
CA GLY A 186 -1.96 -17.08 9.03
C GLY A 186 -3.43 -16.67 9.16
N ASP A 187 -3.87 -15.59 8.50
CA ASP A 187 -5.28 -15.17 8.55
C ASP A 187 -6.13 -15.93 7.52
N ARG A 188 -6.65 -17.08 7.93
CA ARG A 188 -7.45 -17.96 7.06
C ARG A 188 -8.68 -17.27 6.49
N ALA A 189 -9.43 -16.54 7.30
CA ALA A 189 -10.66 -15.88 6.86
C ALA A 189 -10.38 -14.78 5.81
N LEU A 190 -9.28 -14.04 5.96
CA LEU A 190 -8.82 -13.09 4.95
C LEU A 190 -8.41 -13.80 3.65
N PHE A 191 -7.66 -14.89 3.76
CA PHE A 191 -7.22 -15.68 2.63
C PHE A 191 -8.38 -16.28 1.85
N ASP A 192 -9.37 -16.84 2.53
CA ASP A 192 -10.59 -17.39 1.90
C ASP A 192 -11.40 -16.28 1.20
N PHE A 193 -11.47 -15.08 1.78
CA PHE A 193 -12.09 -13.93 1.11
C PHE A 193 -11.37 -13.55 -0.20
N TYR A 194 -10.05 -13.41 -0.16
CA TYR A 194 -9.28 -13.10 -1.37
C TYR A 194 -9.32 -14.25 -2.38
N THR A 195 -9.37 -15.51 -1.95
CA THR A 195 -9.53 -16.67 -2.82
C THR A 195 -10.89 -16.63 -3.51
N ALA A 196 -11.96 -16.32 -2.77
CA ALA A 196 -13.29 -16.14 -3.33
C ALA A 196 -13.36 -14.95 -4.31
N TYR A 197 -12.64 -13.86 -4.04
CA TYR A 197 -12.51 -12.72 -4.95
C TYR A 197 -11.72 -13.09 -6.21
N TRP A 198 -10.58 -13.80 -6.07
CA TRP A 198 -9.77 -14.26 -7.19
C TRP A 198 -10.55 -15.20 -8.11
N ASN A 199 -11.29 -16.17 -7.54
CA ASN A 199 -12.14 -17.07 -8.32
C ASN A 199 -13.17 -16.32 -9.18
N ARG A 200 -13.70 -15.20 -8.65
CA ARG A 200 -14.64 -14.32 -9.38
C ARG A 200 -13.95 -13.53 -10.47
N LEU A 201 -12.75 -13.00 -10.21
CA LEU A 201 -11.93 -12.37 -11.24
C LEU A 201 -11.64 -13.35 -12.38
N TYR A 202 -11.22 -14.57 -12.05
CA TYR A 202 -10.92 -15.63 -13.04
C TYR A 202 -12.17 -16.05 -13.83
N ALA A 203 -13.31 -16.24 -13.15
CA ALA A 203 -14.58 -16.57 -13.80
C ALA A 203 -15.25 -15.37 -14.50
N ARG A 204 -14.74 -14.14 -14.32
CA ARG A 204 -15.31 -12.88 -14.79
C ARG A 204 -16.77 -12.64 -14.41
N ASN A 205 -17.16 -13.14 -13.24
CA ASN A 205 -18.52 -13.09 -12.75
C ASN A 205 -18.52 -12.93 -11.22
N TRP A 206 -19.38 -12.04 -10.71
CA TRP A 206 -19.56 -11.86 -9.26
C TRP A 206 -20.18 -13.08 -8.58
N ASN A 207 -20.82 -13.99 -9.33
CA ASN A 207 -21.46 -15.19 -8.80
C ASN A 207 -22.32 -14.86 -7.57
N GLY A 208 -23.23 -13.89 -7.74
CA GLY A 208 -24.15 -13.42 -6.70
C GLY A 208 -23.59 -12.41 -5.69
N TRP A 209 -22.28 -12.08 -5.70
CA TRP A 209 -21.74 -11.08 -4.77
C TRP A 209 -22.37 -9.71 -4.93
N THR A 210 -22.92 -9.22 -3.84
CA THR A 210 -23.40 -7.86 -3.65
C THR A 210 -22.33 -7.00 -2.95
N ASP A 211 -22.60 -5.71 -2.75
CA ASP A 211 -21.69 -4.83 -2.00
C ASP A 211 -21.46 -5.29 -0.54
N ALA A 212 -22.41 -6.02 0.06
CA ALA A 212 -22.25 -6.59 1.40
C ALA A 212 -21.17 -7.68 1.43
N ASP A 213 -21.07 -8.48 0.37
CA ASP A 213 -20.12 -9.58 0.25
C ASP A 213 -18.70 -9.12 -0.09
N LYS A 214 -18.57 -7.94 -0.70
CA LYS A 214 -17.29 -7.35 -1.13
C LYS A 214 -16.44 -6.83 0.02
N GLY A 215 -16.67 -7.26 1.26
CA GLY A 215 -15.80 -6.96 2.38
C GLY A 215 -15.90 -8.00 3.50
N LYS A 216 -14.75 -8.39 4.06
CA LYS A 216 -14.67 -9.42 5.10
C LYS A 216 -13.59 -9.07 6.12
N GLY A 217 -13.94 -9.23 7.40
CA GLY A 217 -12.99 -9.22 8.50
C GLY A 217 -12.39 -10.61 8.71
N GLY A 218 -11.08 -10.68 8.85
CA GLY A 218 -10.33 -11.79 9.38
C GLY A 218 -9.80 -11.52 10.79
N SER A 219 -8.94 -12.41 11.26
CA SER A 219 -8.34 -12.34 12.60
C SER A 219 -7.25 -11.27 12.74
N LEU A 220 -6.59 -10.90 11.64
CA LEU A 220 -5.46 -9.98 11.59
C LEU A 220 -5.73 -8.74 10.74
N ALA A 221 -6.66 -8.83 9.79
CA ALA A 221 -6.98 -7.73 8.88
C ALA A 221 -8.44 -7.77 8.41
N ARG A 222 -8.91 -6.66 7.86
CA ARG A 222 -10.19 -6.59 7.12
C ARG A 222 -9.91 -6.15 5.70
N ALA A 223 -10.59 -6.73 4.71
CA ALA A 223 -10.40 -6.36 3.31
C ALA A 223 -11.72 -6.03 2.62
N TRP A 224 -11.60 -5.29 1.52
CA TRP A 224 -12.68 -4.90 0.62
C TRP A 224 -12.24 -5.08 -0.83
N ALA A 225 -13.17 -5.51 -1.67
CA ALA A 225 -13.04 -5.59 -3.12
C ALA A 225 -13.86 -4.49 -3.80
N PHE A 226 -13.37 -3.98 -4.93
CA PHE A 226 -14.02 -2.97 -5.77
C PHE A 226 -14.30 -3.55 -7.18
N PRO A 227 -15.22 -2.97 -7.96
CA PRO A 227 -16.01 -1.76 -7.70
C PRO A 227 -17.14 -1.93 -6.68
N ARG A 228 -17.53 -0.82 -6.03
CA ARG A 228 -18.60 -0.73 -5.03
C ARG A 228 -19.43 0.53 -5.26
N ARG A 229 -20.71 0.51 -4.87
CA ARG A 229 -21.56 1.71 -4.83
C ARG A 229 -21.23 2.59 -3.63
N SER A 230 -20.99 1.95 -2.48
CA SER A 230 -20.65 2.63 -1.22
C SER A 230 -19.16 2.94 -1.11
N ASP A 231 -18.81 4.14 -0.64
CA ASP A 231 -17.43 4.53 -0.36
C ASP A 231 -16.93 3.87 0.93
N ALA A 232 -16.41 2.65 0.81
CA ALA A 232 -15.86 1.91 1.93
C ALA A 232 -14.68 2.64 2.60
N PHE A 233 -13.90 3.44 1.87
CA PHE A 233 -12.77 4.17 2.44
C PHE A 233 -13.26 5.31 3.34
N ALA A 234 -14.23 6.11 2.86
CA ALA A 234 -14.85 7.15 3.67
C ALA A 234 -15.57 6.57 4.91
N ALA A 235 -16.26 5.43 4.76
CA ALA A 235 -16.92 4.76 5.89
C ALA A 235 -15.92 4.27 6.96
N GLU A 236 -14.71 3.88 6.56
CA GLU A 236 -13.65 3.51 7.50
C GLU A 236 -13.07 4.72 8.23
N LEU A 237 -12.83 5.84 7.51
CA LEU A 237 -12.39 7.09 8.13
C LEU A 237 -13.45 7.68 9.08
N ALA A 238 -14.74 7.46 8.81
CA ALA A 238 -15.84 7.86 9.68
C ALA A 238 -15.78 7.21 11.07
N GLN A 239 -15.07 6.08 11.23
CA GLN A 239 -14.90 5.40 12.52
C GLN A 239 -13.92 6.11 13.46
N ILE A 240 -13.17 7.11 12.97
CA ILE A 240 -12.33 7.97 13.81
C ILE A 240 -13.23 8.96 14.53
N THR A 241 -13.29 8.86 15.86
CA THR A 241 -14.22 9.61 16.72
C THR A 241 -13.55 10.71 17.52
N GLY A 242 -12.22 10.75 17.60
CA GLY A 242 -11.49 11.78 18.32
C GLY A 242 -9.98 11.70 18.10
N CYS A 243 -9.28 12.75 18.51
CA CYS A 243 -7.83 12.84 18.41
C CYS A 243 -7.27 13.48 19.68
N GLY A 244 -6.26 12.83 20.27
CA GLY A 244 -5.44 13.38 21.33
C GLY A 244 -4.27 14.21 20.81
N LYS A 245 -3.47 14.74 21.74
CA LYS A 245 -2.24 15.47 21.38
C LYS A 245 -1.25 14.53 20.70
N GLY A 246 -0.91 14.82 19.44
CA GLY A 246 0.05 14.03 18.66
C GLY A 246 -0.59 12.96 17.78
N ASP A 247 -1.91 12.75 17.88
CA ASP A 247 -2.64 11.86 16.98
C ASP A 247 -2.59 12.36 15.54
N ARG A 248 -2.56 11.43 14.59
CA ARG A 248 -2.27 11.71 13.18
C ARG A 248 -3.13 10.89 12.24
N VAL A 249 -3.47 11.50 11.11
CA VAL A 249 -4.01 10.80 9.94
C VAL A 249 -3.24 11.23 8.69
N TRP A 250 -2.41 10.34 8.17
CA TRP A 250 -1.49 10.63 7.07
C TRP A 250 -1.83 9.81 5.83
N VAL A 251 -1.94 10.48 4.68
CA VAL A 251 -2.44 9.91 3.42
C VAL A 251 -1.34 9.92 2.37
N GLY A 252 -0.81 8.75 2.03
CA GLY A 252 0.09 8.57 0.88
C GLY A 252 -0.67 7.93 -0.27
N SER A 253 -1.18 8.72 -1.21
CA SER A 253 -1.94 8.21 -2.35
C SER A 253 -1.48 8.81 -3.67
N ALA A 254 -1.03 7.96 -4.60
CA ALA A 254 -0.64 8.35 -5.95
C ALA A 254 -1.70 9.24 -6.62
N ASN A 255 -2.96 8.84 -6.53
CA ASN A 255 -4.08 9.55 -7.10
C ASN A 255 -5.08 9.86 -5.99
N PHE A 256 -5.39 11.15 -5.82
CA PHE A 256 -6.51 11.62 -5.03
C PHE A 256 -7.18 12.77 -5.79
N GLN A 257 -8.39 12.53 -6.28
CA GLN A 257 -9.09 13.42 -7.23
C GLN A 257 -10.36 14.02 -6.64
N SER A 258 -10.81 15.13 -7.22
CA SER A 258 -11.98 15.88 -6.78
C SER A 258 -13.31 15.14 -6.84
N ASN A 259 -13.40 14.09 -7.67
CA ASN A 259 -14.53 13.16 -7.73
C ASN A 259 -14.52 12.11 -6.59
N ARG A 260 -13.74 12.35 -5.53
CA ARG A 260 -13.72 11.58 -4.28
C ARG A 260 -14.06 12.46 -3.06
N PRO A 261 -15.16 13.21 -3.07
CA PRO A 261 -15.42 14.26 -2.08
C PRO A 261 -15.59 13.72 -0.65
N GLU A 262 -16.19 12.54 -0.48
CA GLU A 262 -16.46 11.97 0.85
C GLU A 262 -15.17 11.68 1.63
N VAL A 263 -14.11 11.20 0.97
CA VAL A 263 -12.82 10.98 1.62
C VAL A 263 -12.22 12.31 2.09
N ARG A 264 -12.26 13.36 1.26
CA ARG A 264 -11.78 14.70 1.65
C ARG A 264 -12.60 15.28 2.80
N ALA A 265 -13.92 15.11 2.78
CA ALA A 265 -14.81 15.55 3.85
C ALA A 265 -14.49 14.85 5.18
N GLN A 266 -14.19 13.55 5.15
CA GLN A 266 -13.76 12.84 6.36
C GLN A 266 -12.41 13.33 6.88
N LEU A 267 -11.44 13.62 6.00
CA LEU A 267 -10.15 14.19 6.40
C LEU A 267 -10.29 15.58 7.04
N ASP A 268 -11.14 16.44 6.48
CA ASP A 268 -11.48 17.75 7.04
C ASP A 268 -12.13 17.63 8.43
N ARG A 269 -13.12 16.72 8.57
CA ARG A 269 -13.73 16.39 9.87
C ARG A 269 -12.69 15.91 10.89
N ILE A 270 -11.79 15.02 10.47
CA ILE A 270 -10.74 14.46 11.33
C ILE A 270 -9.73 15.55 11.76
N GLN A 271 -9.41 16.49 10.88
CA GLN A 271 -8.61 17.66 11.24
C GLN A 271 -9.33 18.51 12.29
N GLY A 272 -10.65 18.69 12.15
CA GLY A 272 -11.50 19.35 13.15
C GLY A 272 -11.60 18.62 14.50
N LEU A 273 -11.36 17.30 14.53
CA LEU A 273 -11.23 16.53 15.77
C LEU A 273 -9.89 16.74 16.48
N GLY A 274 -8.92 17.41 15.83
CA GLY A 274 -7.60 17.73 16.40
C GLY A 274 -6.45 16.84 15.92
N CYS A 275 -6.69 15.91 14.98
CA CYS A 275 -5.61 15.10 14.40
C CYS A 275 -4.73 15.95 13.50
N GLN A 276 -3.42 15.65 13.48
CA GLN A 276 -2.56 16.13 12.40
C GLN A 276 -2.91 15.39 11.11
N VAL A 277 -3.53 16.10 10.17
CA VAL A 277 -3.81 15.56 8.84
C VAL A 277 -2.73 16.01 7.86
N ARG A 278 -2.15 15.04 7.14
CA ARG A 278 -1.16 15.31 6.08
C ARG A 278 -1.43 14.44 4.86
N VAL A 279 -1.24 15.00 3.68
CA VAL A 279 -1.48 14.31 2.42
C VAL A 279 -0.28 14.47 1.49
N VAL A 280 0.23 13.36 0.95
CA VAL A 280 1.19 13.36 -0.17
C VAL A 280 0.52 12.71 -1.37
N VAL A 281 0.48 13.43 -2.50
CA VAL A 281 -0.03 12.92 -3.77
C VAL A 281 1.06 12.91 -4.84
N ARG A 282 0.81 12.15 -5.93
CA ARG A 282 1.74 12.17 -7.07
C ARG A 282 1.61 13.47 -7.84
N SER A 283 2.74 14.00 -8.30
CA SER A 283 2.78 15.06 -9.31
C SER A 283 2.15 14.60 -10.63
N GLY A 284 1.18 15.37 -11.12
CA GLY A 284 0.55 15.16 -12.43
C GLY A 284 -0.99 15.17 -12.40
N PRO A 285 -1.62 14.97 -13.56
CA PRO A 285 -3.06 15.23 -13.75
C PRO A 285 -3.97 14.20 -13.06
N THR A 286 -3.39 13.15 -12.48
CA THR A 286 -4.14 12.09 -11.80
C THR A 286 -4.38 12.39 -10.32
N ALA A 287 -3.92 13.53 -9.82
CA ALA A 287 -4.20 14.07 -8.51
C ALA A 287 -4.73 15.51 -8.61
N SER A 288 -5.46 15.95 -7.59
CA SER A 288 -6.04 17.30 -7.52
C SER A 288 -5.56 18.02 -6.24
N PRO A 289 -4.24 18.29 -6.07
CA PRO A 289 -3.69 18.83 -4.83
C PRO A 289 -4.37 20.13 -4.39
N GLY A 290 -4.55 21.11 -5.28
CA GLY A 290 -5.26 22.36 -4.95
C GLY A 290 -6.67 22.15 -4.39
N TRP A 291 -7.43 21.20 -4.94
CA TRP A 291 -8.74 20.85 -4.39
C TRP A 291 -8.64 20.21 -2.99
N ILE A 292 -7.56 19.49 -2.67
CA ILE A 292 -7.34 18.97 -1.33
C ILE A 292 -6.96 20.12 -0.38
N GLU A 293 -6.07 21.00 -0.82
CA GLU A 293 -5.58 22.18 -0.11
C GLU A 293 -6.70 23.14 0.27
N ASP A 294 -7.69 23.34 -0.61
CA ASP A 294 -8.87 24.19 -0.37
C ASP A 294 -9.64 23.82 0.91
N LYS A 295 -9.51 22.57 1.37
CA LYS A 295 -10.15 22.11 2.63
C LYS A 295 -9.14 21.85 3.74
N LEU A 296 -8.02 21.21 3.45
CA LEU A 296 -7.08 20.79 4.49
C LEU A 296 -6.03 21.87 4.82
N GLY A 297 -5.88 22.88 3.97
CA GLY A 297 -4.84 23.90 4.03
C GLY A 297 -3.58 23.50 3.27
N ALA A 298 -2.97 24.48 2.60
CA ALA A 298 -1.80 24.27 1.73
C ALA A 298 -0.59 23.66 2.45
N SER A 299 -0.40 23.95 3.73
CA SER A 299 0.70 23.39 4.53
C SER A 299 0.56 21.89 4.85
N ASN A 300 -0.63 21.32 4.63
CA ASN A 300 -0.96 19.92 4.94
C ASN A 300 -0.95 19.02 3.70
N VAL A 301 -0.69 19.55 2.51
CA VAL A 301 -0.67 18.80 1.25
C VAL A 301 0.68 19.02 0.57
N ARG A 302 1.29 17.93 0.10
CA ARG A 302 2.52 17.98 -0.70
C ARG A 302 2.41 17.12 -1.95
N VAL A 303 3.24 17.45 -2.93
CA VAL A 303 3.27 16.77 -4.22
C VAL A 303 4.65 16.13 -4.44
N HIS A 304 4.64 14.85 -4.85
CA HIS A 304 5.86 14.07 -5.02
C HIS A 304 5.92 13.40 -6.41
N ASP A 305 7.03 13.59 -7.14
CA ASP A 305 7.17 13.17 -8.54
C ASP A 305 7.20 11.62 -8.71
N ALA A 306 7.95 10.94 -7.85
CA ALA A 306 8.12 9.48 -7.89
C ALA A 306 7.10 8.68 -7.03
N HIS A 307 5.96 9.23 -6.63
CA HIS A 307 5.05 8.58 -5.68
C HIS A 307 3.97 7.69 -6.34
N ARG A 308 3.86 6.42 -5.92
CA ARG A 308 2.83 5.46 -6.37
C ARG A 308 2.14 4.67 -5.25
N ASN A 309 2.45 4.96 -3.98
CA ASN A 309 1.85 4.31 -2.83
C ASN A 309 0.34 4.58 -2.75
N LYS A 310 -0.34 3.73 -1.98
CA LYS A 310 -1.78 3.81 -1.72
C LYS A 310 -2.01 3.35 -0.29
N TYR A 311 -1.90 4.27 0.65
CA TYR A 311 -2.18 3.99 2.04
C TYR A 311 -2.67 5.21 2.82
N VAL A 312 -3.34 4.93 3.92
CA VAL A 312 -3.66 5.90 4.98
C VAL A 312 -3.25 5.29 6.31
N ILE A 313 -2.57 6.07 7.13
CA ILE A 313 -2.19 5.73 8.49
C ILE A 313 -3.05 6.57 9.42
N ALA A 314 -3.62 5.96 10.46
CA ALA A 314 -4.30 6.68 11.53
C ALA A 314 -3.83 6.15 12.89
N GLU A 315 -3.35 7.06 13.73
CA GLU A 315 -3.22 6.84 15.17
C GLU A 315 -4.15 7.83 15.84
N ALA A 316 -5.32 7.33 16.24
CA ALA A 316 -6.43 8.15 16.68
C ALA A 316 -7.42 7.32 17.53
N GLN A 317 -8.43 8.00 18.05
CA GLN A 317 -9.52 7.37 18.79
C GLN A 317 -10.56 6.75 17.84
N PHE A 318 -10.88 5.47 18.06
CA PHE A 318 -11.95 4.72 17.39
C PHE A 318 -12.95 4.24 18.45
N GLY A 319 -14.02 5.01 18.64
CA GLY A 319 -14.96 4.80 19.75
C GLY A 319 -14.28 5.04 21.09
N SER A 320 -14.23 4.02 21.95
CA SER A 320 -13.56 4.08 23.26
C SER A 320 -12.10 3.62 23.26
N SER A 321 -11.55 3.19 22.12
CA SER A 321 -10.15 2.74 22.04
C SER A 321 -9.29 3.64 21.15
N HIS A 322 -8.10 4.01 21.61
CA HIS A 322 -7.05 4.51 20.73
C HIS A 322 -6.44 3.36 19.93
N ARG A 323 -6.22 3.55 18.63
CA ARG A 323 -5.71 2.51 17.74
C ARG A 323 -4.77 3.08 16.70
N ALA A 324 -3.75 2.29 16.37
CA ALA A 324 -2.92 2.46 15.18
C ALA A 324 -3.46 1.59 14.04
N VAL A 325 -3.86 2.23 12.94
CA VAL A 325 -4.55 1.61 11.81
C VAL A 325 -3.86 2.00 10.51
N VAL A 326 -3.66 1.03 9.63
CA VAL A 326 -3.22 1.27 8.26
C VAL A 326 -4.25 0.71 7.30
N TRP A 327 -4.74 1.55 6.39
CA TRP A 327 -5.44 1.11 5.19
C TRP A 327 -4.47 1.16 4.01
N THR A 328 -4.41 0.12 3.20
CA THR A 328 -3.58 0.10 1.99
C THR A 328 -4.18 -0.82 0.92
N GLY A 329 -3.60 -0.86 -0.28
CA GLY A 329 -4.01 -1.80 -1.32
C GLY A 329 -3.66 -1.29 -2.70
N THR A 330 -4.53 -1.59 -3.67
CA THR A 330 -4.39 -1.11 -5.06
C THR A 330 -5.29 0.08 -5.39
N HIS A 331 -6.22 0.39 -4.48
CA HIS A 331 -7.24 1.39 -4.64
C HIS A 331 -6.67 2.82 -4.66
N ASN A 332 -6.93 3.54 -5.74
CA ASN A 332 -6.69 4.98 -5.83
C ASN A 332 -7.88 5.74 -5.23
N LEU A 333 -7.64 6.90 -4.60
CA LEU A 333 -8.69 7.76 -4.05
C LEU A 333 -9.35 8.60 -5.15
N ASN A 334 -9.95 7.95 -6.14
CA ASN A 334 -10.67 8.60 -7.24
C ASN A 334 -11.96 7.86 -7.61
N GLY A 335 -12.82 8.53 -8.39
CA GLY A 335 -14.11 7.98 -8.81
C GLY A 335 -13.99 6.68 -9.61
N ASN A 336 -12.99 6.57 -10.48
CA ASN A 336 -12.77 5.35 -11.25
C ASN A 336 -12.40 4.15 -10.37
N GLY A 337 -11.54 4.36 -9.36
CA GLY A 337 -11.14 3.33 -8.40
C GLY A 337 -12.32 2.77 -7.60
N LEU A 338 -13.29 3.62 -7.24
CA LEU A 338 -14.51 3.16 -6.57
C LEU A 338 -15.47 2.46 -7.50
N ASN A 339 -15.81 3.13 -8.60
CA ASN A 339 -17.02 2.78 -9.36
C ASN A 339 -16.73 1.80 -10.48
N HIS A 340 -15.48 1.66 -10.93
CA HIS A 340 -15.17 0.97 -12.18
C HIS A 340 -14.01 -0.03 -12.07
N SER A 341 -12.89 0.36 -11.45
CA SER A 341 -11.72 -0.53 -11.33
C SER A 341 -12.03 -1.76 -10.48
N ASN A 342 -11.54 -2.93 -10.90
CA ASN A 342 -11.39 -4.04 -9.97
C ASN A 342 -10.15 -3.78 -9.12
N ASP A 343 -10.36 -3.33 -7.90
CA ASP A 343 -9.31 -2.95 -6.95
C ASP A 343 -9.55 -3.67 -5.61
N ASN A 344 -8.63 -3.48 -4.66
CA ASN A 344 -8.84 -3.89 -3.29
C ASN A 344 -8.23 -2.90 -2.28
N MET A 345 -8.75 -2.96 -1.06
CA MET A 345 -8.26 -2.27 0.12
C MET A 345 -8.18 -3.27 1.28
N ILE A 346 -7.15 -3.17 2.09
CA ILE A 346 -6.97 -3.92 3.33
C ILE A 346 -6.69 -2.96 4.48
N ARG A 347 -7.30 -3.23 5.63
CA ARG A 347 -7.09 -2.55 6.91
C ARG A 347 -6.36 -3.49 7.87
N VAL A 348 -5.29 -2.98 8.47
CA VAL A 348 -4.56 -3.63 9.56
C VAL A 348 -4.62 -2.74 10.80
N VAL A 349 -4.83 -3.33 11.97
CA VAL A 349 -4.79 -2.62 13.27
C VAL A 349 -3.58 -3.13 14.04
N ASN A 350 -2.43 -2.46 13.89
CA ASN A 350 -1.18 -2.87 14.49
C ASN A 350 -0.19 -1.71 14.57
N GLN A 351 0.35 -1.46 15.78
CA GLN A 351 1.27 -0.34 16.03
C GLN A 351 2.55 -0.43 15.19
N ALA A 352 3.25 -1.57 15.23
CA ALA A 352 4.52 -1.71 14.52
C ALA A 352 4.37 -1.67 12.99
N VAL A 353 3.21 -2.05 12.44
CA VAL A 353 2.89 -1.81 11.02
C VAL A 353 2.69 -0.32 10.77
N ALA A 354 1.91 0.37 11.60
CA ALA A 354 1.69 1.81 11.48
C ALA A 354 3.00 2.61 11.57
N ASP A 355 3.88 2.29 12.52
CA ASP A 355 5.18 2.95 12.70
C ASP A 355 6.03 2.88 11.44
N ARG A 356 6.05 1.72 10.77
CA ARG A 356 6.84 1.55 9.54
C ARG A 356 6.26 2.33 8.37
N TYR A 357 4.93 2.33 8.22
CA TYR A 357 4.28 3.16 7.22
C TYR A 357 4.46 4.66 7.52
N ALA A 358 4.45 5.07 8.80
CA ALA A 358 4.67 6.45 9.22
C ALA A 358 6.10 6.91 8.95
N ALA A 359 7.11 6.06 9.19
CA ALA A 359 8.50 6.35 8.84
C ALA A 359 8.68 6.56 7.32
N HIS A 360 8.06 5.70 6.51
CA HIS A 360 8.05 5.83 5.05
C HIS A 360 7.29 7.08 4.58
N PHE A 361 6.13 7.36 5.18
CA PHE A 361 5.37 8.59 4.91
C PHE A 361 6.20 9.83 5.21
N GLN A 362 6.93 9.87 6.32
CA GLN A 362 7.78 10.99 6.68
C GLN A 362 8.87 11.20 5.61
N SER A 363 9.48 10.13 5.09
CA SER A 363 10.46 10.23 4.01
C SER A 363 9.85 10.77 2.71
N LEU A 364 8.63 10.34 2.37
CA LEU A 364 7.89 10.91 1.23
C LEU A 364 7.52 12.37 1.45
N TRP A 365 7.10 12.72 2.66
CA TRP A 365 6.74 14.08 3.03
C TRP A 365 7.95 15.00 2.87
N ASP A 366 9.11 14.62 3.41
CA ASP A 366 10.33 15.42 3.37
C ASP A 366 10.91 15.59 1.95
N GLY A 367 10.73 14.60 1.07
CA GLY A 367 11.10 14.69 -0.34
C GLY A 367 10.06 15.35 -1.25
N ALA A 368 8.86 15.64 -0.74
CA ALA A 368 7.78 16.25 -1.50
C ALA A 368 7.85 17.78 -1.47
N LYS A 369 7.32 18.39 -2.53
CA LYS A 369 7.22 19.85 -2.71
C LYS A 369 5.93 20.38 -2.10
#